data_AF-A0A150FZK6-F1
#
_entry.id   AF-A0A150FZK6-F1
#
_cell.length_a   1.000
_cell.length_b   1.000
_cell.length_c   1.000
_cell.angle_alpha   90.00
_cell.angle_beta   90.00
_cell.angle_gamma   90.00
#
_symmetry.space_group_name_H-M   'P 1'
#
loop_
_entity.id
_entity.type
_entity.pdbx_description
1 polymer ?
#
loop_
_entity_poly.entity_id
_entity_poly.type
_entity_poly.pdbx_seq_one_letter_code
_entity_poly.pdbx_strand_id
1 'polypeptide(L)'
;MEPKVPEPYEDHDKCIHPAGSRGMLPGREIQAMCEALAAKRPEEWAREDLEPLASALAGRTAIDGRAPEDRAGALALDALAEPLDQFAQAHQWYRKLVDPVYVFADPSTGHTAGAGQLRRPALPPLYPPPSGPHPPLAPAGDSGLLWRFDHDEAGRDAAFHFIGALQALNPGLVCGVLTCPQLCTFY
;
A
#
# COMPACT_ATOMS: atom_id res chain seq x y z
N MET A 1 -33.88 -11.98 24.20
CA MET A 1 -32.42 -11.90 24.01
C MET A 1 -32.16 -10.59 23.30
N GLU A 2 -31.67 -9.59 24.03
CA GLU A 2 -31.27 -8.32 23.42
C GLU A 2 -29.95 -8.51 22.67
N PRO A 3 -29.80 -7.97 21.45
CA PRO A 3 -28.54 -8.04 20.73
C PRO A 3 -27.51 -7.16 21.43
N LYS A 4 -26.41 -7.79 21.85
CA LYS A 4 -25.25 -7.11 22.43
C LYS A 4 -24.65 -6.19 21.36
N VAL A 5 -24.76 -4.88 21.56
CA VAL A 5 -24.12 -3.86 20.72
C VAL A 5 -22.59 -4.10 20.78
N PRO A 6 -21.90 -4.26 19.64
CA PRO A 6 -20.44 -4.39 19.66
C PRO A 6 -19.84 -3.09 20.19
N GLU A 7 -18.98 -3.20 21.20
CA GLU A 7 -18.24 -2.07 21.76
C GLU A 7 -17.38 -1.41 20.66
N PRO A 8 -17.26 -0.07 20.64
CA PRO A 8 -16.37 0.62 19.72
C PRO A 8 -14.92 0.21 20.02
N TYR A 9 -14.25 -0.30 18.99
CA TYR A 9 -12.88 -0.77 19.03
C TYR A 9 -11.91 0.40 19.22
N GLU A 10 -11.11 0.36 20.30
CA GLU A 10 -9.95 1.22 20.47
C GLU A 10 -8.84 0.76 19.53
N ASP A 11 -8.47 1.63 18.60
CA ASP A 11 -7.41 1.41 17.63
C ASP A 11 -6.07 1.37 18.36
N HIS A 12 -5.62 0.17 18.73
CA HIS A 12 -4.31 -0.01 19.33
C HIS A 12 -3.24 0.12 18.23
N ASP A 13 -2.70 1.34 18.12
CA ASP A 13 -1.48 1.86 17.46
C ASP A 13 -0.21 0.96 17.56
N LYS A 14 -0.30 -0.34 17.26
CA LYS A 14 0.83 -1.28 17.42
C LYS A 14 1.50 -1.71 16.12
N CYS A 15 1.07 -1.21 14.96
CA CYS A 15 1.68 -1.54 13.67
C CYS A 15 2.48 -0.38 13.05
N ILE A 16 2.97 0.56 13.86
CA ILE A 16 3.80 1.67 13.37
C ILE A 16 5.23 1.17 13.13
N HIS A 17 5.49 0.69 11.92
CA HIS A 17 6.86 0.56 11.44
C HIS A 17 7.26 1.83 10.67
N PRO A 18 8.38 2.48 11.01
CA PRO A 18 8.75 3.75 10.41
C PRO A 18 8.95 3.63 8.90
N ALA A 19 8.25 4.54 8.20
CA ALA A 19 8.23 4.72 6.76
C ALA A 19 9.60 5.17 6.23
N GLY A 20 10.41 4.20 5.82
CA GLY A 20 11.66 4.43 5.12
C GLY A 20 12.07 3.15 4.39
N SER A 21 12.05 3.17 3.07
CA SER A 21 12.58 2.10 2.19
C SER A 21 11.97 0.69 2.30
N ARG A 22 10.66 0.53 2.50
CA ARG A 22 10.06 -0.79 2.28
C ARG A 22 9.90 -1.06 0.77
N GLY A 23 11.02 -1.36 0.09
CA GLY A 23 11.09 -1.81 -1.30
C GLY A 23 10.59 -3.26 -1.45
N MET A 24 11.08 -3.97 -2.46
CA MET A 24 10.81 -5.41 -2.64
C MET A 24 11.14 -6.19 -1.35
N LEU A 25 10.23 -7.07 -0.93
CA LEU A 25 10.42 -7.96 0.22
C LEU A 25 11.01 -9.30 -0.26
N PRO A 26 12.17 -9.75 0.25
CA PRO A 26 12.70 -11.07 -0.08
C PRO A 26 11.72 -12.18 0.30
N GLY A 27 11.45 -13.11 -0.61
CA GLY A 27 10.49 -14.19 -0.37
C GLY A 27 10.84 -15.05 0.84
N ARG A 28 12.13 -15.22 1.17
CA ARG A 28 12.55 -15.99 2.36
C ARG A 28 11.97 -15.45 3.67
N GLU A 29 11.66 -14.15 3.74
CA GLU A 29 11.13 -13.51 4.95
C GLU A 29 9.67 -13.91 5.24
N ILE A 30 8.90 -14.29 4.21
CA ILE A 30 7.47 -14.62 4.33
C ILE A 30 7.17 -16.11 4.24
N GLN A 31 8.16 -16.94 3.86
CA GLN A 31 7.94 -18.36 3.60
C GLN A 31 7.22 -19.08 4.75
N ALA A 32 7.74 -18.96 5.98
CA ALA A 32 7.15 -19.64 7.14
C ALA A 32 5.72 -19.15 7.46
N MET A 33 5.41 -17.89 7.17
CA MET A 33 4.06 -17.33 7.37
C MET A 33 3.08 -17.92 6.34
N CYS A 34 3.49 -17.98 5.08
CA CYS A 34 2.70 -18.61 4.02
C CYS A 34 2.48 -20.10 4.29
N GLU A 35 3.51 -20.83 4.75
CA GLU A 35 3.39 -22.26 5.09
C GLU A 35 2.43 -22.50 6.26
N ALA A 36 2.48 -21.65 7.30
CA ALA A 36 1.56 -21.74 8.43
C ALA A 36 0.10 -21.49 8.02
N LEU A 37 -0.14 -20.55 7.11
CA LEU A 37 -1.46 -20.27 6.56
C LEU A 37 -1.96 -21.41 5.66
N ALA A 38 -1.09 -21.95 4.81
CA ALA A 38 -1.41 -23.06 3.90
C ALA A 38 -1.74 -24.35 4.65
N ALA A 39 -1.28 -24.51 5.90
CA ALA A 39 -1.64 -25.63 6.76
C ALA A 39 -3.10 -25.59 7.27
N LYS A 40 -3.80 -24.47 7.08
CA LYS A 40 -5.19 -24.25 7.48
C LYS A 40 -6.06 -24.02 6.25
N ARG A 41 -7.34 -24.38 6.35
CA ARG A 41 -8.31 -24.01 5.31
C ARG A 41 -8.63 -22.51 5.41
N PRO A 42 -8.87 -21.80 4.29
CA PRO A 42 -9.15 -20.37 4.33
C PRO A 42 -10.32 -19.96 5.25
N GLU A 43 -11.33 -20.82 5.40
CA GLU A 43 -12.49 -20.57 6.26
C GLU A 43 -12.15 -20.64 7.76
N GLU A 44 -10.99 -21.20 8.10
CA GLU A 44 -10.47 -21.36 9.46
C GLU A 44 -9.43 -20.29 9.81
N TRP A 45 -9.08 -19.40 8.87
CA TRP A 45 -8.14 -18.32 9.11
C TRP A 45 -8.71 -17.31 10.10
N ALA A 46 -8.00 -17.12 11.20
CA ALA A 46 -8.27 -16.06 12.15
C ALA A 46 -7.37 -14.84 11.88
N ARG A 47 -7.68 -13.71 12.52
CA ARG A 47 -6.87 -12.49 12.39
C ARG A 47 -5.42 -12.76 12.78
N GLU A 48 -5.21 -13.51 13.85
CA GLU A 48 -3.90 -13.83 14.42
C GLU A 48 -3.04 -14.66 13.45
N ASP A 49 -3.67 -15.38 12.52
CA ASP A 49 -2.97 -16.16 11.50
C ASP A 49 -2.47 -15.28 10.35
N LEU A 50 -3.25 -14.26 9.99
CA LEU A 50 -2.95 -13.39 8.85
C LEU A 50 -2.18 -12.12 9.21
N GLU A 51 -2.31 -11.62 10.44
CA GLU A 51 -1.66 -10.40 10.89
C GLU A 51 -0.12 -10.41 10.71
N PRO A 52 0.61 -11.53 10.94
CA PRO A 52 2.04 -11.60 10.66
C PRO A 52 2.36 -11.37 9.17
N LEU A 53 1.65 -12.07 8.28
CA LEU A 53 1.85 -11.92 6.84
C LEU A 53 1.45 -10.51 6.41
N ALA A 54 0.28 -10.04 6.82
CA ALA A 54 -0.22 -8.71 6.48
C ALA A 54 0.75 -7.59 6.90
N SER A 55 1.33 -7.67 8.11
CA SER A 55 2.33 -6.72 8.60
C SER A 55 3.64 -6.77 7.80
N ALA A 56 4.07 -7.96 7.36
CA ALA A 56 5.25 -8.11 6.51
C ALA A 56 5.02 -7.48 5.12
N LEU A 57 3.82 -7.69 4.58
CA LEU A 57 3.36 -7.16 3.30
C LEU A 57 3.02 -5.67 3.33
N ALA A 58 2.74 -5.12 4.51
CA ALA A 58 2.30 -3.75 4.70
C ALA A 58 3.23 -2.74 4.02
N GLY A 59 2.65 -1.97 3.08
CA GLY A 59 3.36 -0.96 2.31
C GLY A 59 4.36 -1.50 1.28
N ARG A 60 4.50 -2.82 1.12
CA ARG A 60 5.33 -3.43 0.06
C ARG A 60 4.65 -3.26 -1.30
N THR A 61 5.46 -3.22 -2.35
CA THR A 61 4.96 -3.19 -3.74
C THR A 61 5.16 -4.52 -4.44
N ALA A 62 6.07 -5.35 -3.92
CA ALA A 62 6.45 -6.59 -4.55
C ALA A 62 7.23 -7.53 -3.63
N ILE A 63 7.20 -8.81 -4.01
CA ILE A 63 8.04 -9.86 -3.44
C ILE A 63 9.18 -10.20 -4.42
N ASP A 64 10.40 -10.27 -3.92
CA ASP A 64 11.56 -10.76 -4.66
C ASP A 64 11.68 -12.27 -4.52
N GLY A 65 11.51 -13.02 -5.61
CA GLY A 65 11.73 -14.46 -5.70
C GLY A 65 12.80 -14.85 -6.73
N ARG A 66 13.64 -13.89 -7.17
CA ARG A 66 14.65 -14.09 -8.22
C ARG A 66 15.83 -14.94 -7.73
N ALA A 67 16.21 -14.78 -6.47
CA ALA A 67 17.26 -15.59 -5.85
C ALA A 67 16.70 -16.98 -5.47
N PRO A 68 17.48 -18.07 -5.63
CA PRO A 68 17.01 -19.42 -5.32
C PRO A 68 16.44 -19.58 -3.90
N GLU A 69 17.04 -18.93 -2.92
CA GLU A 69 16.61 -19.00 -1.53
C GLU A 69 15.37 -18.16 -1.20
N ASP A 70 14.98 -17.23 -2.08
CA ASP A 70 13.77 -16.41 -1.93
C ASP A 70 12.58 -16.96 -2.71
N ARG A 71 12.84 -17.75 -3.75
CA ARG A 71 11.82 -18.26 -4.66
C ARG A 71 10.73 -19.08 -3.96
N ALA A 72 11.09 -19.86 -2.93
CA ALA A 72 10.14 -20.70 -2.21
C ALA A 72 9.04 -19.87 -1.53
N GLY A 73 9.39 -18.80 -0.83
CA GLY A 73 8.41 -17.93 -0.19
C GLY A 73 7.59 -17.10 -1.18
N ALA A 74 8.21 -16.66 -2.29
CA ALA A 74 7.49 -16.00 -3.38
C ALA A 74 6.39 -16.92 -3.99
N LEU A 75 6.74 -18.17 -4.30
CA LEU A 75 5.79 -19.16 -4.79
C LEU A 75 4.71 -19.50 -3.76
N ALA A 76 5.07 -19.56 -2.47
CA ALA A 76 4.12 -19.82 -1.40
C ALA A 76 3.08 -18.69 -1.25
N LEU A 77 3.48 -17.43 -1.45
CA LEU A 77 2.53 -16.32 -1.48
C LEU A 77 1.62 -16.40 -2.70
N ASP A 78 2.17 -16.68 -3.89
CA ASP A 78 1.37 -16.80 -5.11
C ASP A 78 0.32 -17.92 -5.01
N ALA A 79 0.66 -19.04 -4.37
CA ALA A 79 -0.29 -20.12 -4.10
C ALA A 79 -1.45 -19.70 -3.17
N LEU A 80 -1.26 -18.64 -2.36
CA LEU A 80 -2.27 -18.08 -1.47
C LEU A 80 -3.00 -16.88 -2.08
N ALA A 81 -2.67 -16.44 -3.30
CA ALA A 81 -3.17 -15.19 -3.85
C ALA A 81 -4.71 -15.13 -3.94
N GLU A 82 -5.34 -16.16 -4.49
CA GLU A 82 -6.81 -16.22 -4.60
C GLU A 82 -7.52 -16.24 -3.23
N PRO A 83 -7.18 -17.13 -2.28
CA PRO A 83 -7.86 -17.13 -0.98
C PRO A 83 -7.57 -15.86 -0.16
N LEU A 84 -6.37 -15.26 -0.29
CA LEU A 84 -6.09 -13.97 0.35
C LEU A 84 -6.92 -12.83 -0.24
N ASP A 85 -7.17 -12.82 -1.55
CA ASP A 85 -8.05 -11.82 -2.19
C ASP A 85 -9.49 -11.96 -1.69
N GLN A 86 -10.01 -13.20 -1.62
CA GLN A 86 -11.34 -13.48 -1.07
C GLN A 86 -11.45 -13.05 0.40
N PHE A 87 -10.43 -13.35 1.22
CA PHE A 87 -10.38 -12.91 2.60
C PHE A 87 -10.36 -11.37 2.70
N ALA A 88 -9.55 -10.71 1.90
CA ALA A 88 -9.45 -9.26 1.86
C ALA A 88 -10.80 -8.60 1.53
N GLN A 89 -11.59 -9.17 0.62
CA GLN A 89 -12.94 -8.69 0.29
C GLN A 89 -13.90 -8.77 1.48
N ALA A 90 -13.79 -9.82 2.31
CA ALA A 90 -14.61 -10.01 3.50
C ALA A 90 -14.12 -9.24 4.73
N HIS A 91 -12.83 -8.88 4.78
CA HIS A 91 -12.18 -8.34 5.98
C HIS A 91 -11.47 -7.01 5.71
N GLN A 92 -12.18 -5.91 5.94
CA GLN A 92 -11.68 -4.55 5.70
C GLN A 92 -10.37 -4.22 6.44
N TRP A 93 -10.14 -4.79 7.63
CA TRP A 93 -8.91 -4.56 8.41
C TRP A 93 -7.66 -5.07 7.68
N TYR A 94 -7.76 -6.21 6.99
CA TYR A 94 -6.64 -6.80 6.26
C TYR A 94 -6.25 -5.90 5.08
N ARG A 95 -7.24 -5.47 4.30
CA ARG A 95 -7.05 -4.49 3.20
C ARG A 95 -6.43 -3.20 3.68
N LYS A 96 -6.92 -2.67 4.80
CA LYS A 96 -6.35 -1.46 5.40
C LYS A 96 -4.87 -1.62 5.73
N LEU A 97 -4.41 -2.83 6.07
CA LEU A 97 -3.03 -3.10 6.46
C LEU A 97 -2.09 -3.35 5.25
N VAL A 98 -2.59 -4.01 4.20
CA VAL A 98 -1.76 -4.44 3.07
C VAL A 98 -1.81 -3.51 1.86
N ASP A 99 -2.94 -2.83 1.60
CA ASP A 99 -3.13 -2.02 0.40
C ASP A 99 -2.44 -0.64 0.56
N PRO A 100 -1.34 -0.35 -0.16
CA PRO A 100 -0.74 0.97 -0.11
C PRO A 100 -1.67 2.00 -0.72
N VAL A 101 -1.54 3.25 -0.27
CA VAL A 101 -2.27 4.38 -0.86
C VAL A 101 -1.41 4.98 -1.95
N TYR A 102 -1.95 5.08 -3.15
CA TYR A 102 -1.28 5.71 -4.28
C TYR A 102 -1.97 7.00 -4.67
N VAL A 103 -1.18 8.03 -4.96
CA VAL A 103 -1.64 9.24 -5.62
C VAL A 103 -1.18 9.18 -7.07
N PHE A 104 -2.12 9.31 -8.00
CA PHE A 104 -1.86 9.46 -9.43
C PHE A 104 -2.19 10.88 -9.88
N ALA A 105 -1.36 11.47 -10.74
CA ALA A 105 -1.63 12.72 -11.42
C ALA A 105 -1.87 12.47 -12.92
N ASP A 106 -3.00 12.94 -13.45
CA ASP A 106 -3.33 12.81 -14.86
C ASP A 106 -2.47 13.80 -15.69
N PRO A 107 -1.51 13.30 -16.49
CA PRO A 107 -0.59 14.15 -17.25
C PRO A 107 -1.27 14.94 -18.38
N SER A 108 -2.53 14.63 -18.71
CA SER A 108 -3.31 15.33 -19.74
C SER A 108 -4.05 16.57 -19.22
N THR A 109 -3.99 16.83 -17.91
CA THR A 109 -4.75 17.87 -17.23
C THR A 109 -3.86 18.97 -16.64
N GLY A 110 -4.44 20.14 -16.36
CA GLY A 110 -3.73 21.29 -15.80
C GLY A 110 -3.43 22.41 -16.81
N HIS A 111 -3.39 23.65 -16.33
CA HIS A 111 -3.20 24.86 -17.16
C HIS A 111 -1.81 24.94 -17.81
N THR A 112 -0.84 24.15 -17.34
CA THR A 112 0.50 24.03 -17.93
C THR A 112 0.56 22.99 -19.05
N ALA A 113 -0.46 22.15 -19.20
CA ALA A 113 -0.61 21.24 -20.33
C ALA A 113 -1.30 21.99 -21.47
N GLY A 114 -0.55 22.35 -22.52
CA GLY A 114 -1.17 22.74 -23.78
C GLY A 114 -2.05 21.60 -24.30
N ALA A 115 -3.17 21.91 -24.95
CA ALA A 115 -4.13 20.92 -25.42
C ALA A 115 -3.42 19.76 -26.16
N GLY A 116 -3.55 18.53 -25.63
CA GLY A 116 -2.97 17.32 -26.20
C GLY A 116 -1.52 16.99 -25.82
N GLN A 117 -0.85 17.79 -24.97
CA GLN A 117 0.49 17.46 -24.47
C GLN A 117 0.42 16.80 -23.08
N LEU A 118 0.91 15.57 -22.99
CA LEU A 118 1.16 14.89 -21.71
C LEU A 118 2.37 15.55 -21.03
N ARG A 119 2.21 16.05 -19.80
CA ARG A 119 3.31 16.66 -19.04
C ARG A 119 3.36 16.14 -17.61
N ARG A 120 4.58 16.01 -17.08
CA ARG A 120 4.78 15.76 -15.66
C ARG A 120 4.40 17.01 -14.86
N PRO A 121 3.65 16.87 -13.76
CA PRO A 121 3.32 18.00 -12.91
C PRO A 121 4.58 18.54 -12.22
N ALA A 122 4.59 19.83 -11.94
CA ALA A 122 5.60 20.43 -11.09
C ALA A 122 5.45 19.87 -9.67
N LEU A 123 6.51 19.27 -9.15
CA LEU A 123 6.55 18.80 -7.76
C LEU A 123 6.79 19.98 -6.82
N PRO A 124 6.16 20.00 -5.62
CA PRO A 124 6.50 21.00 -4.64
C PRO A 124 7.96 20.81 -4.16
N PRO A 125 8.78 21.87 -4.20
CA PRO A 125 10.23 21.77 -4.01
C PRO A 125 10.66 21.30 -2.60
N LEU A 126 9.76 21.38 -1.62
CA LEU A 126 9.99 20.98 -0.22
C LEU A 126 8.78 20.19 0.32
N TYR A 127 8.41 19.11 -0.38
CA TYR A 127 7.38 18.19 0.07
C TYR A 127 7.93 16.82 0.48
N PRO A 128 7.58 16.30 1.67
CA PRO A 128 6.91 17.03 2.75
C PRO A 128 7.81 18.13 3.32
N PRO A 129 7.26 19.14 4.03
CA PRO A 129 8.06 20.12 4.76
C PRO A 129 9.02 19.41 5.73
N PRO A 130 10.30 19.84 5.87
CA PRO A 130 11.31 19.15 6.69
C PRO A 130 10.97 18.97 8.19
N SER A 131 9.93 19.64 8.68
CA SER A 131 9.43 19.55 10.05
C SER A 131 7.92 19.23 10.10
N GLY A 132 7.36 18.80 8.97
CA GLY A 132 5.95 18.44 8.85
C GLY A 132 5.67 17.03 9.38
N PRO A 133 4.40 16.71 9.68
CA PRO A 133 4.01 15.39 10.19
C PRO A 133 3.99 14.31 9.10
N HIS A 134 4.18 14.67 7.82
CA HIS A 134 4.02 13.75 6.70
C HIS A 134 5.33 13.03 6.35
N PRO A 135 5.27 11.72 6.02
CA PRO A 135 6.44 10.95 5.63
C PRO A 135 7.03 11.42 4.29
N PRO A 136 8.33 11.15 4.02
CA PRO A 136 8.97 11.47 2.75
C PRO A 136 8.20 10.92 1.56
N LEU A 137 8.11 11.72 0.49
CA LEU A 137 7.42 11.33 -0.73
C LEU A 137 8.16 10.16 -1.42
N ALA A 138 7.47 9.03 -1.62
CA ALA A 138 8.03 7.88 -2.31
C ALA A 138 7.45 7.79 -3.74
N PRO A 139 8.22 8.04 -4.81
CA PRO A 139 7.75 7.83 -6.17
C PRO A 139 7.48 6.34 -6.42
N ALA A 140 6.39 6.03 -7.11
CA ALA A 140 6.03 4.70 -7.53
C ALA A 140 6.34 4.53 -9.03
N GLY A 141 7.53 4.03 -9.31
CA GLY A 141 8.07 3.90 -10.67
C GLY A 141 8.66 5.21 -11.23
N ASP A 142 9.08 5.17 -12.50
CA ASP A 142 9.90 6.23 -13.10
C ASP A 142 9.08 7.30 -13.84
N SER A 143 7.76 7.16 -13.89
CA SER A 143 6.87 8.04 -14.65
C SER A 143 6.80 9.46 -14.08
N GLY A 144 7.06 9.62 -12.77
CA GLY A 144 6.85 10.87 -12.06
C GLY A 144 5.38 11.31 -12.00
N LEU A 145 4.46 10.36 -12.16
CA LEU A 145 3.00 10.57 -12.14
C LEU A 145 2.30 9.78 -11.04
N LEU A 146 3.04 8.92 -10.32
CA LEU A 146 2.50 8.04 -9.31
C LEU A 146 3.40 8.13 -8.06
N TRP A 147 2.78 8.28 -6.90
CA TRP A 147 3.45 8.34 -5.60
C TRP A 147 2.77 7.41 -4.64
N ARG A 148 3.57 6.79 -3.76
CA ARG A 148 3.13 5.84 -2.75
C ARG A 148 3.17 6.50 -1.38
N PHE A 149 2.13 6.21 -0.61
CA PHE A 149 2.00 6.50 0.80
C PHE A 149 1.73 5.20 1.55
N ASP A 150 1.94 5.24 2.86
CA ASP A 150 1.58 4.13 3.72
C ASP A 150 0.05 3.92 3.72
N HIS A 151 -0.37 2.74 4.15
CA HIS A 151 -1.76 2.30 4.11
C HIS A 151 -2.61 2.87 5.26
N ASP A 152 -1.94 3.38 6.30
CA ASP A 152 -2.51 3.88 7.54
C ASP A 152 -3.21 5.24 7.37
N GLU A 153 -3.87 5.71 8.43
CA GLU A 153 -4.56 7.00 8.42
C GLU A 153 -3.59 8.15 8.11
N ALA A 154 -2.39 8.11 8.68
CA ALA A 154 -1.33 9.09 8.39
C ALA A 154 -0.92 9.11 6.91
N GLY A 155 -0.80 7.94 6.28
CA GLY A 155 -0.50 7.81 4.85
C GLY A 155 -1.63 8.33 3.96
N ARG A 156 -2.90 8.09 4.33
CA ARG A 156 -4.06 8.65 3.63
C ARG A 156 -4.11 10.16 3.75
N ASP A 157 -3.92 10.70 4.94
CA ASP A 157 -3.88 12.14 5.19
C ASP A 157 -2.73 12.79 4.43
N ALA A 158 -1.55 12.16 4.43
CA ALA A 158 -0.41 12.60 3.64
C ALA A 158 -0.68 12.57 2.13
N ALA A 159 -1.44 11.58 1.63
CA ALA A 159 -1.84 11.50 0.24
C ALA A 159 -2.79 12.64 -0.16
N PHE A 160 -3.81 12.92 0.64
CA PHE A 160 -4.74 14.04 0.37
C PHE A 160 -4.06 15.41 0.51
N HIS A 161 -3.21 15.57 1.52
CA HIS A 161 -2.40 16.78 1.66
C HIS A 161 -1.47 16.98 0.45
N PHE A 162 -0.87 15.89 -0.06
CA PHE A 162 -0.02 15.94 -1.25
C PHE A 162 -0.79 16.32 -2.50
N ILE A 163 -2.01 15.81 -2.69
CA ILE A 163 -2.90 16.23 -3.79
C ILE A 163 -3.14 17.73 -3.75
N GLY A 164 -3.47 18.28 -2.58
CA GLY A 164 -3.66 19.72 -2.42
C GLY A 164 -2.41 20.52 -2.81
N ALA A 165 -1.23 20.08 -2.38
CA ALA A 165 0.04 20.71 -2.72
C ALA A 165 0.35 20.63 -4.24
N LEU A 166 0.07 19.49 -4.88
CA LEU A 166 0.23 19.32 -6.32
C LEU A 166 -0.70 20.24 -7.12
N GLN A 167 -1.98 20.30 -6.74
CA GLN A 167 -2.98 21.11 -7.43
C GLN A 167 -2.75 22.61 -7.24
N ALA A 168 -2.21 23.03 -6.10
CA ALA A 168 -1.82 24.43 -5.86
C ALA A 168 -0.71 24.90 -6.83
N LEU A 169 0.22 24.02 -7.19
CA LEU A 169 1.30 24.31 -8.15
C LEU A 169 0.91 24.06 -9.60
N ASN A 170 -0.12 23.23 -9.83
CA ASN A 170 -0.59 22.84 -11.16
C ASN A 170 -2.10 23.08 -11.24
N PRO A 171 -2.56 24.33 -11.40
CA PRO A 171 -3.99 24.64 -11.44
C PRO A 171 -4.71 23.80 -12.50
N GLY A 172 -5.81 23.15 -12.14
CA GLY A 172 -6.59 22.30 -13.06
C GLY A 172 -6.03 20.88 -13.27
N LEU A 173 -4.94 20.51 -12.57
CA LEU A 173 -4.46 19.12 -12.55
C LEU A 173 -5.48 18.24 -11.83
N VAL A 174 -5.86 17.15 -12.48
CA VAL A 174 -6.67 16.09 -11.89
C VAL A 174 -5.75 15.09 -11.22
N CYS A 175 -5.98 14.86 -9.93
CA CYS A 175 -5.31 13.82 -9.17
C CYS A 175 -6.33 12.83 -8.65
N GLY A 176 -5.94 11.56 -8.53
CA GLY A 176 -6.75 10.50 -7.96
C GLY A 176 -6.00 9.76 -6.87
N VAL A 177 -6.74 9.27 -5.88
CA VAL A 177 -6.25 8.28 -4.92
C VAL A 177 -6.71 6.91 -5.37
N LEU A 178 -5.80 5.95 -5.40
CA LEU A 178 -6.10 4.55 -5.69
C LEU A 178 -5.39 3.63 -4.71
N THR A 179 -6.01 2.49 -4.42
CA THR A 179 -5.45 1.43 -3.58
C THR A 179 -5.31 0.20 -4.45
N CYS A 180 -4.11 -0.40 -4.49
CA CYS A 180 -3.87 -1.63 -5.24
C CYS A 180 -3.70 -2.79 -4.25
N PRO A 181 -4.64 -3.74 -4.18
CA PRO A 181 -4.56 -4.85 -3.24
C PRO A 181 -3.59 -5.95 -3.65
N GLN A 182 -3.16 -5.97 -4.92
CA GLN A 182 -2.30 -7.03 -5.45
C GLN A 182 -0.84 -6.60 -5.46
N LEU A 183 -0.01 -7.36 -4.75
CA LEU A 183 1.45 -7.29 -4.83
C LEU A 183 1.94 -7.99 -6.09
N CYS A 184 2.99 -7.44 -6.71
CA CYS A 184 3.65 -8.12 -7.81
C CYS A 184 4.72 -9.10 -7.28
N THR A 185 4.69 -10.35 -7.74
CA THR A 185 5.75 -11.33 -7.46
C THR A 185 6.74 -11.38 -8.62
N PHE A 186 8.04 -11.30 -8.33
CA PHE A 186 9.10 -11.40 -9.33
C PHE A 186 9.85 -12.73 -9.18
N TYR A 187 10.16 -13.39 -10.30
CA TYR A 187 10.78 -14.72 -10.36
C TYR A 187 12.12 -14.76 -11.10
#